data_AF-T1FFP1-F1
#
_entry.id   AF-T1FFP1-F1
#
_cell.length_a   1.000
_cell.length_b   1.000
_cell.length_c   1.000
_cell.angle_alpha   90.00
_cell.angle_beta   90.00
_cell.angle_gamma   90.00
#
_symmetry.space_group_name_H-M   'P 1'
#
loop_
_entity.id
_entity.type
_entity.pdbx_description
1 polymer ?
#
loop_
_entity_poly.entity_id
_entity_poly.type
_entity_poly.pdbx_seq_one_letter_code
_entity_poly.pdbx_strand_id
1 'polypeptide(L)'
;MSEAENENVLLSEKSIKIPTEDFFGFRSLLLFDHIFYVSGDEVLDEECCMCCEPLKSSPDAVYLSLCRHQFHLDCLRKLFLRRFPHVCPYCKHIYATDYRNLDEGLLHTEVYKNEIRMSFEVKEYKCVITFENDEDTETLAGLLMKAFQRQLLTKSVLETFINSHPDEQIDVIKTTLKDKNVVENKVNENLDDYDHQKDEDEKRNISLDADNIELTEDQWFGEDWCDAVEAGTPQGQEGNAIEVIISQRQNDANNIDFDLFEPIDPLPEWIVSTHYNGWDI
;
A
#
# COMPACT_ATOMS: atom_id res chain seq x y z
N MET A 1 27.85 -21.06 -40.75
CA MET A 1 27.62 -20.29 -39.52
C MET A 1 26.43 -20.93 -38.86
N SER A 2 26.67 -21.81 -37.89
CA SER A 2 25.61 -22.45 -37.12
C SER A 2 24.97 -21.38 -36.24
N GLU A 3 23.73 -21.04 -36.54
CA GLU A 3 22.83 -20.38 -35.59
C GLU A 3 22.78 -21.31 -34.38
N ALA A 4 23.56 -21.00 -33.35
CA ALA A 4 23.40 -21.63 -32.06
C ALA A 4 21.99 -21.25 -31.61
N GLU A 5 21.10 -22.24 -31.61
CA GLU A 5 19.80 -22.13 -30.95
C GLU A 5 20.09 -21.72 -29.52
N ASN A 6 19.96 -20.42 -29.24
CA ASN A 6 20.05 -19.87 -27.90
C ASN A 6 18.82 -20.42 -27.18
N GLU A 7 18.98 -21.57 -26.53
CA GLU A 7 17.98 -22.11 -25.62
C GLU A 7 17.72 -21.02 -24.57
N ASN A 8 16.53 -20.45 -24.63
CA ASN A 8 16.09 -19.44 -23.68
C ASN A 8 15.72 -20.18 -22.39
N VAL A 9 16.72 -20.46 -21.56
CA VAL A 9 16.57 -21.22 -20.32
C VAL A 9 15.75 -20.39 -19.34
N LEU A 10 14.59 -20.92 -18.94
CA LEU A 10 13.76 -20.38 -17.86
C LEU A 10 14.49 -20.56 -16.53
N LEU A 11 14.77 -19.46 -15.84
CA LEU A 11 15.46 -19.43 -14.55
C LEU A 11 14.48 -19.47 -13.38
N SER A 12 13.38 -18.71 -13.46
CA SER A 12 12.35 -18.70 -12.43
C SER A 12 10.98 -18.29 -12.99
N GLU A 13 9.93 -18.69 -12.28
CA GLU A 13 8.54 -18.41 -12.63
C GLU A 13 7.76 -18.08 -11.35
N LYS A 14 7.03 -16.97 -11.34
CA LYS A 14 6.20 -16.54 -10.20
C LYS A 14 4.85 -16.05 -10.68
N SER A 15 3.79 -16.44 -9.97
CA SER A 15 2.43 -15.95 -10.20
C SER A 15 1.90 -15.25 -8.95
N ILE A 16 1.39 -14.04 -9.12
CA ILE A 16 0.82 -13.22 -8.04
C ILE A 16 -0.62 -12.91 -8.42
N LYS A 17 -1.56 -13.30 -7.57
CA LYS A 17 -2.94 -12.85 -7.67
C LYS A 17 -3.12 -11.57 -6.87
N ILE A 18 -3.90 -10.64 -7.40
CA ILE A 18 -4.40 -9.52 -6.62
C ILE A 18 -5.23 -10.12 -5.48
N PRO A 19 -4.89 -9.82 -4.23
CA PRO A 19 -5.62 -10.40 -3.11
C PRO A 19 -7.00 -9.78 -3.06
N THR A 20 -8.01 -10.64 -3.02
CA THR A 20 -9.43 -10.26 -2.97
C THR A 20 -9.97 -10.16 -1.55
N GLU A 21 -9.18 -10.59 -0.56
CA GLU A 21 -9.53 -10.55 0.85
C GLU A 21 -9.08 -9.22 1.49
N ASP A 22 -9.84 -8.77 2.47
CA ASP A 22 -9.51 -7.54 3.20
C ASP A 22 -8.19 -7.70 3.95
N PHE A 23 -7.16 -6.96 3.53
CA PHE A 23 -5.91 -6.87 4.26
C PHE A 23 -6.02 -5.89 5.43
N PHE A 24 -6.61 -6.37 6.52
CA PHE A 24 -6.49 -5.69 7.81
C PHE A 24 -5.29 -6.26 8.55
N GLY A 25 -4.18 -5.53 8.60
CA GLY A 25 -3.04 -5.94 9.42
C GLY A 25 -1.71 -5.30 9.07
N PHE A 26 -0.65 -5.73 9.73
CA PHE A 26 0.71 -5.21 9.52
C PHE A 26 1.20 -5.37 8.06
N ARG A 27 0.79 -6.46 7.39
CA ARG A 27 1.13 -6.70 5.98
C ARG A 27 0.61 -5.61 5.04
N SER A 28 -0.56 -5.01 5.33
CA SER A 28 -1.05 -3.90 4.52
C SER A 28 -0.15 -2.68 4.65
N LEU A 29 0.32 -2.36 5.85
CA LEU A 29 1.20 -1.21 6.05
C LEU A 29 2.51 -1.35 5.29
N LEU A 30 3.07 -2.56 5.25
CA LEU A 30 4.25 -2.87 4.47
C LEU A 30 3.96 -2.75 2.96
N LEU A 31 2.90 -3.42 2.49
CA LEU A 31 2.52 -3.40 1.08
C LEU A 31 2.31 -1.97 0.55
N PHE A 32 1.70 -1.09 1.34
CA PHE A 32 1.40 0.29 0.96
C PHE A 32 2.50 1.30 1.30
N ASP A 33 3.70 0.83 1.68
CA ASP A 33 4.84 1.69 2.00
C ASP A 33 4.53 2.72 3.08
N HIS A 34 3.84 2.28 4.13
CA HIS A 34 3.59 3.11 5.30
C HIS A 34 4.73 3.05 6.32
N ILE A 35 5.66 2.11 6.17
CA ILE A 35 6.77 1.87 7.08
C ILE A 35 8.07 1.81 6.28
N PHE A 36 9.09 2.53 6.73
CA PHE A 36 10.41 2.56 6.10
C PHE A 36 11.50 2.46 7.17
N TYR A 37 12.62 1.82 6.84
CA TYR A 37 13.81 1.89 7.70
C TYR A 37 14.33 3.32 7.81
N VAL A 38 14.77 3.68 9.01
CA VAL A 38 15.52 4.90 9.27
C VAL A 38 16.99 4.61 8.97
N SER A 39 17.65 5.48 8.22
CA SER A 39 19.11 5.38 8.04
C SER A 39 19.82 5.57 9.38
N GLY A 40 20.89 4.82 9.64
CA GLY A 40 21.49 4.76 10.99
C GLY A 40 21.92 6.12 11.58
N ASP A 41 22.24 7.08 10.72
CA ASP A 41 22.56 8.48 11.04
C ASP A 41 21.33 9.37 11.30
N GLU A 42 20.15 8.97 10.81
CA GLU A 42 18.87 9.66 10.99
C GLU A 42 18.06 9.14 12.20
N VAL A 43 18.56 8.11 12.91
CA VAL A 43 17.89 7.58 14.11
C VAL A 43 17.94 8.60 15.23
N LEU A 44 16.76 9.03 15.68
CA LEU A 44 16.63 10.01 16.74
C LEU A 44 17.23 9.50 18.05
N ASP A 45 17.84 10.40 18.82
CA ASP A 45 18.33 10.12 20.17
C ASP A 45 17.18 10.15 21.20
N GLU A 46 16.12 9.42 20.89
CA GLU A 46 14.88 9.36 21.65
C GLU A 46 14.55 7.90 22.02
N GLU A 47 13.62 7.74 22.95
CA GLU A 47 13.06 6.44 23.32
C GLU A 47 11.87 6.09 22.43
N CYS A 48 11.76 4.82 22.05
CA CYS A 48 10.58 4.30 21.40
C CYS A 48 9.38 4.39 22.36
N CYS A 49 8.34 5.14 22.00
CA CYS A 49 7.21 5.40 22.90
C CYS A 49 6.34 4.16 23.25
N MET A 50 6.64 2.99 22.68
CA MET A 50 5.94 1.74 22.94
C MET A 50 6.64 0.85 23.96
N CYS A 51 7.97 0.75 23.91
CA CYS A 51 8.76 -0.08 24.82
C CYS A 51 9.60 0.72 25.82
N CYS A 52 9.70 2.05 25.63
CA CYS A 52 10.55 2.97 26.39
C CYS A 52 12.05 2.67 26.32
N GLU A 53 12.50 1.87 25.33
CA GLU A 53 13.92 1.65 25.07
C GLU A 53 14.45 2.65 24.02
N PRO A 54 15.74 3.04 24.07
CA PRO A 54 16.33 3.95 23.08
C PRO A 54 16.15 3.43 21.65
N LEU A 55 15.77 4.28 20.70
CA LEU A 55 15.64 3.89 19.29
C LEU A 55 16.96 3.35 18.72
N LYS A 56 18.08 3.97 19.10
CA LYS A 56 19.44 3.55 18.73
C LYS A 56 19.89 2.20 19.31
N SER A 57 19.14 1.62 20.25
CA SER A 57 19.50 0.32 20.84
C SER A 57 19.35 -0.85 19.86
N SER A 58 18.61 -0.65 18.76
CA SER A 58 18.32 -1.68 17.77
C SER A 58 18.52 -1.15 16.34
N PRO A 59 19.05 -1.96 15.41
CA PRO A 59 19.22 -1.57 14.01
C PRO A 59 17.90 -1.55 13.22
N ASP A 60 16.78 -1.99 13.81
CA ASP A 60 15.48 -2.11 13.15
C ASP A 60 14.59 -0.86 13.32
N ALA A 61 15.19 0.31 13.55
CA ALA A 61 14.44 1.56 13.64
C ALA A 61 13.73 1.86 12.31
N VAL A 62 12.44 2.14 12.39
CA VAL A 62 11.58 2.49 11.26
C VAL A 62 10.81 3.76 11.54
N TYR A 63 10.35 4.44 10.48
CA TYR A 63 9.44 5.57 10.58
C TYR A 63 8.16 5.31 9.79
N LEU A 64 7.08 5.94 10.24
CA LEU A 64 5.82 5.94 9.50
C LEU A 64 5.79 7.02 8.42
N SER A 65 5.41 6.69 7.19
CA SER A 65 5.66 7.55 6.02
C SER A 65 5.01 8.94 6.06
N LEU A 66 3.80 9.05 6.61
CA LEU A 66 3.06 10.33 6.69
C LEU A 66 3.50 11.22 7.85
N CYS A 67 3.58 10.68 9.08
CA CYS A 67 3.89 11.47 10.28
C CYS A 67 5.36 11.46 10.70
N ARG A 68 6.20 10.61 10.09
CA ARG A 68 7.64 10.48 10.33
C ARG A 68 8.06 10.10 11.76
N HIS A 69 7.13 9.75 12.65
CA HIS A 69 7.47 9.23 13.97
C HIS A 69 8.21 7.90 13.87
N GLN A 70 9.27 7.76 14.66
CA GLN A 70 10.18 6.61 14.67
C GLN A 70 9.82 5.60 15.76
N PHE A 71 9.99 4.32 15.46
CA PHE A 71 9.71 3.18 16.34
C PHE A 71 10.68 2.04 16.04
N HIS A 72 10.84 1.08 16.95
CA HIS A 72 11.37 -0.23 16.57
C HIS A 72 10.35 -0.97 15.71
N LEU A 73 10.81 -1.61 14.63
CA LEU A 73 9.97 -2.40 13.73
C LEU A 73 9.16 -3.45 14.50
N ASP A 74 9.81 -4.15 15.44
CA ASP A 74 9.16 -5.16 16.27
C ASP A 74 8.04 -4.62 17.16
N CYS A 75 8.22 -3.41 17.72
CA CYS A 75 7.20 -2.77 18.53
C CYS A 75 5.97 -2.40 17.67
N LEU A 76 6.23 -1.82 16.50
CA LEU A 76 5.19 -1.38 15.57
C LEU A 76 4.39 -2.59 15.02
N ARG A 77 5.10 -3.68 14.71
CA ARG A 77 4.52 -4.96 14.30
C ARG A 77 3.56 -5.51 15.36
N LYS A 78 4.00 -5.60 16.62
CA LYS A 78 3.14 -6.09 17.73
C LYS A 78 1.88 -5.24 17.91
N LEU A 79 1.98 -3.92 17.71
CA LEU A 79 0.84 -3.00 17.81
C LEU A 79 -0.19 -3.24 16.69
N PHE A 80 0.26 -3.26 15.43
CA PHE A 80 -0.63 -3.34 14.26
C PHE A 80 -1.11 -4.74 13.90
N LEU A 81 -0.49 -5.78 14.46
CA LEU A 81 -1.06 -7.13 14.43
C LEU A 81 -2.33 -7.26 15.28
N ARG A 82 -2.50 -6.40 16.30
CA ARG A 82 -3.60 -6.52 17.28
C ARG A 82 -4.71 -5.51 17.12
N ARG A 83 -4.51 -4.47 16.31
CA ARG A 83 -5.40 -3.31 16.25
C ARG A 83 -5.66 -2.88 14.82
N PHE A 84 -6.92 -2.61 14.54
CA PHE A 84 -7.40 -1.89 13.37
C PHE A 84 -8.40 -0.83 13.87
N PRO A 85 -8.40 0.41 13.34
CA PRO A 85 -7.53 0.93 12.29
C PRO A 85 -6.07 1.11 12.72
N HIS A 86 -5.16 1.27 11.75
CA HIS A 86 -3.74 1.48 12.00
C HIS A 86 -3.47 2.92 12.43
N VAL A 87 -3.39 3.14 13.73
CA VAL A 87 -3.21 4.48 14.31
C VAL A 87 -1.81 4.65 14.86
N CYS A 88 -1.11 5.71 14.46
CA CYS A 88 0.19 6.07 15.04
C CYS A 88 0.05 6.27 16.56
N PRO A 89 0.82 5.55 17.40
CA PRO A 89 0.69 5.67 18.85
C PRO A 89 1.06 7.06 19.38
N TYR A 90 1.94 7.78 18.66
CA TYR A 90 2.43 9.10 19.03
C TYR A 90 1.42 10.22 18.69
N CYS A 91 1.14 10.43 17.39
CA CYS A 91 0.32 11.56 16.94
C CYS A 91 -1.14 11.23 16.59
N LYS A 92 -1.54 9.96 16.72
CA LYS A 92 -2.89 9.46 16.38
C LYS A 92 -3.29 9.59 14.90
N HIS A 93 -2.35 9.86 14.00
CA HIS A 93 -2.60 9.81 12.57
C HIS A 93 -3.04 8.40 12.14
N ILE A 94 -4.08 8.31 11.31
CA ILE A 94 -4.67 7.06 10.85
C ILE A 94 -4.09 6.70 9.48
N TYR A 95 -3.48 5.52 9.38
CA TYR A 95 -2.95 4.95 8.15
C TYR A 95 -4.04 4.10 7.48
N ALA A 96 -4.97 4.79 6.84
CA ALA A 96 -6.03 4.16 6.08
C ALA A 96 -5.49 3.63 4.75
N THR A 97 -5.69 2.35 4.51
CA THR A 97 -5.48 1.70 3.21
C THR A 97 -6.82 1.68 2.48
N ASP A 98 -6.96 2.43 1.40
CA ASP A 98 -8.21 2.45 0.64
C ASP A 98 -8.29 1.18 -0.22
N TYR A 99 -9.11 0.22 0.23
CA TYR A 99 -9.36 -1.03 -0.48
C TYR A 99 -10.62 -0.99 -1.34
N ARG A 100 -11.20 0.18 -1.61
CA ARG A 100 -12.50 0.22 -2.27
C ARG A 100 -12.38 -0.10 -3.76
N ASN A 101 -13.12 -1.13 -4.19
CA ASN A 101 -13.24 -1.63 -5.56
C ASN A 101 -11.98 -2.30 -6.10
N LEU A 102 -11.52 -3.35 -5.41
CA LEU A 102 -10.40 -4.15 -5.90
C LEU A 102 -10.82 -4.93 -7.13
N ASP A 103 -10.16 -4.66 -8.25
CA ASP A 103 -10.31 -5.46 -9.44
C ASP A 103 -9.50 -6.74 -9.29
N GLU A 104 -10.10 -7.88 -9.62
CA GLU A 104 -9.34 -9.12 -9.73
C GLU A 104 -8.25 -8.98 -10.81
N GLY A 105 -7.10 -9.55 -10.51
CA GLY A 105 -6.01 -9.61 -11.47
C GLY A 105 -4.99 -10.69 -11.17
N LEU A 106 -4.26 -11.09 -12.20
CA LEU A 106 -3.15 -12.02 -12.14
C LEU A 106 -1.93 -11.40 -12.82
N LEU A 107 -0.80 -11.41 -12.12
CA LEU A 107 0.52 -11.12 -12.67
C LEU A 107 1.30 -12.42 -12.74
N HIS A 108 1.76 -12.76 -13.93
CA HIS A 108 2.66 -13.87 -14.18
C HIS A 108 4.02 -13.33 -14.61
N THR A 109 5.10 -13.75 -13.94
CA THR A 109 6.47 -13.31 -14.22
C THR A 109 7.33 -14.53 -14.53
N GLU A 110 7.95 -14.50 -15.70
CA GLU A 110 8.91 -15.51 -16.16
C GLU A 110 10.27 -14.81 -16.31
N VAL A 111 11.30 -15.31 -15.61
CA VAL A 111 12.66 -14.81 -15.73
C VAL A 111 13.45 -15.83 -16.52
N TYR A 112 13.95 -15.41 -17.68
CA TYR A 112 14.85 -16.18 -18.52
C TYR A 112 16.26 -15.61 -18.39
N LYS A 113 17.24 -16.29 -18.99
CA LYS A 113 18.63 -15.85 -18.95
C LYS A 113 18.84 -14.40 -19.42
N ASN A 114 18.18 -14.00 -20.50
CA ASN A 114 18.40 -12.69 -21.14
C ASN A 114 17.17 -11.78 -21.10
N GLU A 115 16.02 -12.26 -20.63
CA GLU A 115 14.78 -11.48 -20.63
C GLU A 115 13.94 -11.75 -19.39
N ILE A 116 13.19 -10.74 -18.96
CA ILE A 116 12.13 -10.84 -17.96
C ILE A 116 10.81 -10.58 -18.66
N ARG A 117 9.88 -11.53 -18.61
CA ARG A 117 8.53 -11.39 -19.17
C ARG A 117 7.50 -11.26 -18.05
N MET A 118 6.74 -10.17 -18.08
CA MET A 118 5.65 -9.89 -17.14
C MET A 118 4.32 -9.85 -17.88
N SER A 119 3.47 -10.83 -17.63
CA SER A 119 2.11 -10.90 -18.18
C SER A 119 1.10 -10.44 -17.14
N PHE A 120 0.39 -9.36 -17.45
CA PHE A 120 -0.64 -8.76 -16.58
C PHE A 120 -2.02 -9.12 -17.12
N GLU A 121 -2.90 -9.56 -16.23
CA GLU A 121 -4.32 -9.75 -16.45
C GLU A 121 -5.08 -8.94 -15.40
N VAL A 122 -5.80 -7.90 -15.80
CA VAL A 122 -6.58 -7.02 -14.92
C VAL A 122 -7.95 -6.83 -15.56
N LYS A 123 -9.01 -7.31 -14.89
CA LYS A 123 -10.37 -7.38 -15.48
C LYS A 123 -10.35 -8.11 -16.85
N GLU A 124 -10.84 -7.45 -17.90
CA GLU A 124 -10.87 -7.94 -19.28
C GLU A 124 -9.62 -7.55 -20.09
N TYR A 125 -8.62 -6.91 -19.47
CA TYR A 125 -7.42 -6.45 -20.14
C TYR A 125 -6.25 -7.39 -19.87
N LYS A 126 -5.51 -7.73 -20.93
CA LYS A 126 -4.29 -8.55 -20.85
C LYS A 126 -3.18 -7.87 -21.63
N CYS A 127 -1.98 -7.79 -21.05
CA CYS A 127 -0.80 -7.33 -21.75
C CYS A 127 0.45 -8.07 -21.28
N VAL A 128 1.50 -8.03 -22.11
CA VAL A 128 2.80 -8.61 -21.78
C VAL A 128 3.84 -7.52 -21.98
N ILE A 129 4.68 -7.32 -20.97
CA ILE A 129 5.84 -6.43 -21.03
C ILE A 129 7.08 -7.30 -20.91
N THR A 130 8.05 -7.09 -21.79
CA THR A 130 9.31 -7.82 -21.79
C THR A 130 10.47 -6.85 -21.59
N PHE A 131 11.38 -7.19 -20.70
CA PHE A 131 12.61 -6.44 -20.45
C PHE A 131 13.83 -7.31 -20.78
N GLU A 132 14.97 -6.69 -21.04
CA GLU A 132 16.26 -7.38 -20.93
C GLU A 132 16.46 -7.81 -19.46
N ASN A 133 17.16 -8.92 -19.21
CA ASN A 133 17.42 -9.38 -17.83
C ASN A 133 18.74 -8.78 -17.33
N ASP A 134 18.65 -7.59 -16.73
CA ASP A 134 19.75 -6.86 -16.10
C ASP A 134 19.33 -6.34 -14.71
N GLU A 135 20.28 -5.80 -13.94
CA GLU A 135 20.04 -5.36 -12.56
C GLU A 135 19.00 -4.23 -12.45
N ASP A 136 18.97 -3.32 -13.42
CA ASP A 136 18.04 -2.18 -13.42
C ASP A 136 16.61 -2.63 -13.73
N THR A 137 16.45 -3.55 -14.69
CA THR A 137 15.14 -4.09 -15.07
C THR A 137 14.63 -5.13 -14.09
N GLU A 138 15.50 -5.90 -13.42
CA GLU A 138 15.15 -6.75 -12.27
C GLU A 138 14.54 -5.90 -11.15
N THR A 139 15.19 -4.78 -10.82
CA THR A 139 14.67 -3.82 -9.85
C THR A 139 13.32 -3.25 -10.29
N LEU A 140 13.20 -2.85 -11.56
CA LEU A 140 11.95 -2.34 -12.12
C LEU A 140 10.81 -3.38 -12.09
N ALA A 141 11.11 -4.63 -12.39
CA ALA A 141 10.15 -5.73 -12.31
C ALA A 141 9.64 -5.92 -10.88
N GLY A 142 10.53 -5.84 -9.88
CA GLY A 142 10.16 -5.84 -8.46
C GLY A 142 9.20 -4.69 -8.10
N LEU A 143 9.47 -3.48 -8.59
CA LEU A 143 8.58 -2.33 -8.39
C LEU A 143 7.23 -2.49 -9.10
N LEU A 144 7.21 -3.09 -10.30
CA LEU A 144 5.97 -3.41 -11.01
C LEU A 144 5.13 -4.46 -10.27
N MET A 145 5.76 -5.52 -9.75
CA MET A 145 5.08 -6.52 -8.91
C MET A 145 4.45 -5.86 -7.68
N LYS A 146 5.19 -4.96 -7.03
CA LYS A 146 4.70 -4.18 -5.89
C LYS A 146 3.54 -3.27 -6.27
N ALA A 147 3.65 -2.52 -7.37
CA ALA A 147 2.59 -1.66 -7.88
C ALA A 147 1.33 -2.45 -8.22
N PHE A 148 1.49 -3.66 -8.77
CA PHE A 148 0.42 -4.59 -9.08
C PHE A 148 -0.30 -5.07 -7.81
N GLN A 149 0.45 -5.50 -6.80
CA GLN A 149 -0.13 -5.91 -5.50
C GLN A 149 -0.84 -4.75 -4.78
N ARG A 150 -0.36 -3.52 -4.96
CA ARG A 150 -1.01 -2.28 -4.49
C ARG A 150 -2.17 -1.82 -5.40
N GLN A 151 -2.45 -2.54 -6.49
CA GLN A 151 -3.52 -2.25 -7.45
C GLN A 151 -3.41 -0.87 -8.11
N LEU A 152 -2.18 -0.40 -8.27
CA LEU A 152 -1.87 0.89 -8.88
C LEU A 152 -1.80 0.83 -10.42
N LEU A 153 -1.73 -0.39 -10.96
CA LEU A 153 -1.63 -0.70 -12.38
C LEU A 153 -3.01 -0.97 -12.98
N THR A 154 -3.78 0.10 -13.19
CA THR A 154 -5.07 0.03 -13.89
C THR A 154 -4.88 -0.24 -15.38
N LYS A 155 -5.98 -0.61 -16.07
CA LYS A 155 -6.00 -0.78 -17.53
C LYS A 155 -5.36 0.41 -18.27
N SER A 156 -5.73 1.65 -17.91
CA SER A 156 -5.22 2.85 -18.61
C SER A 156 -3.71 3.06 -18.40
N VAL A 157 -3.21 2.70 -17.22
CA VAL A 157 -1.77 2.75 -16.92
C VAL A 157 -1.02 1.71 -17.76
N LEU A 158 -1.50 0.47 -17.79
CA LEU A 158 -0.88 -0.59 -18.59
C LEU A 158 -0.95 -0.29 -20.10
N GLU A 159 -2.06 0.24 -20.59
CA GLU A 159 -2.18 0.71 -21.99
C GLU A 159 -1.16 1.81 -22.31
N THR A 160 -0.88 2.71 -21.36
CA THR A 160 0.15 3.75 -21.53
C THR A 160 1.53 3.12 -21.70
N PHE A 161 1.84 2.05 -20.95
CA PHE A 161 3.11 1.33 -21.07
C PHE A 161 3.24 0.64 -22.44
N ILE A 162 2.19 -0.07 -22.87
CA ILE A 162 2.22 -0.81 -24.14
C ILE A 162 2.24 0.12 -25.36
N ASN A 163 1.57 1.27 -25.29
CA ASN A 163 1.49 2.22 -26.41
C ASN A 163 2.68 3.19 -26.46
N SER A 164 3.55 3.20 -25.45
CA SER A 164 4.78 4.00 -25.47
C SER A 164 5.80 3.46 -26.49
N HIS A 165 6.70 4.32 -26.97
CA HIS A 165 7.76 3.89 -27.89
C HIS A 165 8.69 2.91 -27.17
N PRO A 166 9.19 1.83 -27.83
CA PRO A 166 10.04 0.83 -27.18
C PRO A 166 11.26 1.44 -26.45
N ASP A 167 11.92 2.42 -27.07
CA ASP A 167 13.09 3.09 -26.49
C ASP A 167 12.76 3.99 -25.27
N GLU A 168 11.49 4.36 -25.08
CA GLU A 168 11.03 5.23 -23.98
C GLU A 168 10.22 4.46 -22.93
N GLN A 169 9.86 3.20 -23.20
CA GLN A 169 8.93 2.43 -22.39
C GLN A 169 9.42 2.30 -20.93
N ILE A 170 10.70 2.02 -20.73
CA ILE A 170 11.30 1.91 -19.39
C ILE A 170 11.18 3.22 -18.61
N ASP A 171 11.45 4.35 -19.26
CA ASP A 171 11.39 5.68 -18.62
C ASP A 171 9.95 6.08 -18.26
N VAL A 172 8.99 5.76 -19.14
CA VAL A 172 7.56 5.95 -18.89
C VAL A 172 7.11 5.13 -17.69
N ILE A 173 7.53 3.87 -17.59
CA ILE A 173 7.19 3.00 -16.45
C ILE A 173 7.82 3.57 -15.17
N LYS A 174 9.13 3.86 -15.16
CA LYS A 174 9.85 4.42 -14.00
C LYS A 174 9.19 5.71 -13.50
N THR A 175 8.86 6.63 -14.40
CA THR A 175 8.19 7.89 -14.07
C THR A 175 6.81 7.64 -13.47
N THR A 176 6.01 6.77 -14.10
CA THR A 176 4.67 6.45 -13.61
C THR A 176 4.69 5.80 -12.23
N LEU A 177 5.64 4.90 -11.97
CA LEU A 177 5.81 4.26 -10.67
C LEU A 177 6.24 5.28 -9.60
N LYS A 178 7.16 6.19 -9.93
CA LYS A 178 7.57 7.28 -9.05
C LYS A 178 6.41 8.21 -8.71
N ASP A 179 5.61 8.61 -9.69
CA ASP A 179 4.43 9.47 -9.49
C ASP A 179 3.37 8.81 -8.60
N LYS A 180 3.29 7.48 -8.63
CA LYS A 180 2.42 6.66 -7.77
C LYS A 180 3.06 6.31 -6.42
N ASN A 181 4.20 6.90 -6.09
CA ASN A 181 4.98 6.64 -4.88
C ASN A 181 5.27 5.14 -4.68
N VAL A 182 5.65 4.45 -5.76
CA VAL A 182 6.14 3.08 -5.73
C VAL A 182 7.66 3.14 -5.74
N VAL A 183 8.24 2.95 -4.57
CA VAL A 183 9.68 3.05 -4.34
C VAL A 183 10.22 1.72 -3.80
N GLU A 184 11.53 1.52 -3.93
CA GLU A 184 12.22 0.41 -3.25
C GLU A 184 12.05 0.59 -1.73
N ASN A 185 11.65 -0.47 -1.04
CA ASN A 185 11.47 -0.44 0.40
C ASN A 185 11.96 -1.76 0.99
N LYS A 186 13.16 -1.71 1.58
CA LYS A 186 13.84 -2.88 2.13
C LYS A 186 13.10 -3.52 3.29
N VAL A 187 12.15 -2.82 3.92
CA VAL A 187 11.28 -3.41 4.95
C VAL A 187 10.40 -4.52 4.36
N ASN A 188 10.09 -4.45 3.06
CA ASN A 188 9.16 -5.36 2.40
C ASN A 188 9.81 -6.63 1.82
N GLU A 189 11.14 -6.70 1.76
CA GLU A 189 11.86 -7.81 1.10
C GLU A 189 11.59 -9.17 1.78
N ASN A 190 11.17 -9.18 3.05
CA ASN A 190 10.88 -10.39 3.81
C ASN A 190 9.38 -10.65 4.02
N LEU A 191 8.50 -10.01 3.23
CA LEU A 191 7.04 -10.14 3.39
C LEU A 191 6.53 -11.58 3.36
N ASP A 192 7.18 -12.44 2.55
CA ASP A 192 6.80 -13.85 2.36
C ASP A 192 7.16 -14.71 3.59
N ASP A 193 8.14 -14.31 4.42
CA ASP A 193 8.56 -15.08 5.61
C ASP A 193 7.60 -14.93 6.80
N TYR A 194 6.76 -13.88 6.80
CA TYR A 194 5.91 -13.57 7.95
C TYR A 194 4.61 -14.38 8.02
N ASP A 195 4.12 -14.91 6.89
CA ASP A 195 2.88 -15.71 6.87
C ASP A 195 3.05 -17.07 7.58
N HIS A 196 4.28 -17.59 7.66
CA HIS A 196 4.55 -18.91 8.24
C HIS A 196 4.55 -18.94 9.79
N GLN A 197 4.59 -17.79 10.47
CA GLN A 197 4.59 -17.77 11.95
C GLN A 197 3.19 -17.84 12.56
N LYS A 198 2.13 -17.60 11.78
CA LYS A 198 0.76 -17.57 12.31
C LYS A 198 0.27 -18.95 12.79
N ASP A 199 0.77 -20.03 12.20
CA ASP A 199 0.32 -21.39 12.50
C ASP A 199 0.95 -22.01 13.76
N GLU A 200 2.07 -21.49 14.26
CA GLU A 200 2.76 -22.09 15.42
C GLU A 200 2.28 -21.49 16.75
N ASP A 201 2.05 -20.18 16.81
CA ASP A 201 1.68 -19.50 18.06
C ASP A 201 0.18 -19.61 18.38
N GLU A 202 -0.71 -19.65 17.38
CA GLU A 202 -2.14 -19.95 17.61
C GLU A 202 -2.35 -21.40 18.06
N LYS A 203 -1.56 -22.36 17.55
CA LYS A 203 -1.63 -23.76 18.02
C LYS A 203 -1.13 -23.93 19.45
N ARG A 204 -0.18 -23.12 19.91
CA ARG A 204 0.33 -23.19 21.30
C ARG A 204 -0.63 -22.58 22.32
N ASN A 205 -1.46 -21.60 21.93
CA ASN A 205 -2.43 -20.99 22.84
C ASN A 205 -3.76 -21.74 22.96
N ILE A 206 -4.06 -22.72 22.10
CA ILE A 206 -5.27 -23.57 22.20
C ILE A 206 -5.00 -24.88 22.99
N SER A 207 -3.75 -25.12 23.43
CA SER A 207 -3.34 -26.36 24.09
C SER A 207 -3.26 -26.30 25.62
N LEU A 208 -3.57 -25.17 26.27
CA LEU A 208 -3.51 -25.05 27.73
C LEU A 208 -4.89 -24.68 28.27
N ASP A 209 -5.48 -25.64 29.00
CA ASP A 209 -6.64 -25.54 29.88
C ASP A 209 -8.05 -25.60 29.27
N ALA A 210 -8.34 -26.71 28.57
CA ALA A 210 -9.70 -27.13 28.22
C ALA A 210 -10.48 -27.79 29.39
N ASP A 211 -10.10 -27.56 30.64
CA ASP A 211 -10.84 -28.01 31.82
C ASP A 211 -11.10 -26.83 32.77
N ASN A 212 -12.37 -26.37 32.82
CA ASN A 212 -12.99 -25.48 33.82
C ASN A 212 -12.77 -23.96 33.75
N ILE A 213 -13.30 -23.28 32.73
CA ILE A 213 -13.81 -21.91 32.93
C ILE A 213 -15.15 -21.73 32.20
N GLU A 214 -16.26 -21.75 32.95
CA GLU A 214 -17.53 -21.16 32.51
C GLU A 214 -17.35 -19.63 32.47
N LEU A 215 -17.09 -19.07 31.29
CA LEU A 215 -17.10 -17.63 31.07
C LEU A 215 -18.49 -17.21 30.56
N THR A 216 -19.19 -16.41 31.36
CA THR A 216 -20.41 -15.69 30.99
C THR A 216 -20.10 -14.62 29.93
N GLU A 217 -20.83 -14.64 28.82
CA GLU A 217 -20.60 -13.85 27.58
C GLU A 217 -20.85 -12.33 27.67
N ASP A 218 -21.11 -11.73 28.84
CA ASP A 218 -21.76 -10.41 28.92
C ASP A 218 -20.84 -9.19 29.23
N GLN A 219 -19.54 -9.18 28.91
CA GLN A 219 -18.68 -8.07 29.41
C GLN A 219 -17.63 -7.44 28.48
N TRP A 220 -17.66 -7.66 27.16
CA TRP A 220 -16.58 -7.14 26.28
C TRP A 220 -17.00 -6.22 25.11
N PHE A 221 -18.22 -5.71 25.10
CA PHE A 221 -18.59 -4.59 24.23
C PHE A 221 -18.98 -3.38 25.08
N GLY A 222 -18.00 -2.51 25.34
CA GLY A 222 -18.25 -1.13 25.69
C GLY A 222 -18.75 -0.38 24.46
N GLU A 223 -20.06 -0.45 24.24
CA GLU A 223 -20.81 0.44 23.35
C GLU A 223 -20.77 1.85 23.95
N ASP A 224 -19.86 2.73 23.50
CA ASP A 224 -19.95 4.15 23.90
C ASP A 224 -19.17 5.14 23.00
N TRP A 225 -19.01 4.83 21.71
CA TRP A 225 -18.24 5.69 20.78
C TRP A 225 -19.01 6.17 19.54
N CYS A 226 -20.35 6.20 19.58
CA CYS A 226 -21.15 6.65 18.43
C CYS A 226 -22.45 7.43 18.74
N ASP A 227 -22.56 8.23 19.81
CA ASP A 227 -23.75 9.07 20.00
C ASP A 227 -23.43 10.49 20.50
N ALA A 228 -23.28 11.45 19.55
CA ALA A 228 -23.55 12.88 19.79
C ALA A 228 -23.50 13.71 18.49
N VAL A 229 -24.41 13.48 17.53
CA VAL A 229 -24.82 14.52 16.57
C VAL A 229 -26.32 14.35 16.24
N GLU A 230 -27.19 14.86 17.11
CA GLU A 230 -28.59 15.13 16.73
C GLU A 230 -28.73 16.61 16.34
N ALA A 231 -28.70 16.85 15.02
CA ALA A 231 -29.16 18.09 14.42
C ALA A 231 -30.68 18.04 14.23
N GLY A 232 -31.37 19.07 14.71
CA GLY A 232 -32.81 19.21 14.62
C GLY A 232 -33.32 19.30 13.17
N THR A 233 -34.40 18.58 12.89
CA THR A 233 -35.18 18.67 11.65
C THR A 233 -36.31 19.70 11.80
N PRO A 234 -36.58 20.54 10.79
CA PRO A 234 -37.87 21.21 10.63
C PRO A 234 -38.82 20.40 9.74
N GLN A 235 -40.10 20.41 10.14
CA GLN A 235 -41.23 19.78 9.46
C GLN A 235 -41.57 20.40 8.10
N GLY A 236 -42.07 19.52 7.22
CA GLY A 236 -43.26 19.80 6.39
C GLY A 236 -43.01 20.10 4.91
N GLN A 237 -43.45 19.20 4.03
CA GLN A 237 -44.68 19.37 3.25
C GLN A 237 -44.88 18.22 2.25
N GLU A 238 -46.15 17.84 2.10
CA GLU A 238 -46.69 16.83 1.20
C GLU A 238 -46.59 17.25 -0.28
N GLY A 239 -46.48 16.28 -1.19
CA GLY A 239 -47.03 16.45 -2.54
C GLY A 239 -46.30 15.74 -3.67
N ASN A 240 -47.09 14.89 -4.35
CA ASN A 240 -47.00 14.46 -5.75
C ASN A 240 -46.10 13.29 -6.15
N ALA A 241 -46.81 12.24 -6.57
CA ALA A 241 -46.35 11.19 -7.46
C ALA A 241 -45.97 11.76 -8.83
N ILE A 242 -44.80 11.33 -9.34
CA ILE A 242 -44.40 11.49 -10.73
C ILE A 242 -43.80 10.17 -11.20
N GLU A 243 -44.40 9.60 -12.26
CA GLU A 243 -43.85 8.52 -13.07
C GLU A 243 -42.49 8.92 -13.66
N VAL A 244 -41.48 8.07 -13.52
CA VAL A 244 -40.21 8.25 -14.24
C VAL A 244 -40.06 7.16 -15.28
N ILE A 245 -40.26 7.59 -16.52
CA ILE A 245 -39.90 6.90 -17.77
C ILE A 245 -38.38 6.97 -17.91
N ILE A 246 -37.69 5.83 -17.92
CA ILE A 246 -36.26 5.78 -18.24
C ILE A 246 -36.12 5.68 -19.77
N SER A 247 -35.87 6.82 -20.41
CA SER A 247 -35.44 6.89 -21.81
C SER A 247 -33.91 6.85 -21.90
N GLN A 248 -33.39 5.93 -22.71
CA GLN A 248 -32.01 5.89 -23.17
C GLN A 248 -31.61 7.17 -23.93
N ARG A 249 -30.44 7.74 -23.63
CA ARG A 249 -29.55 8.55 -24.51
C ARG A 249 -28.16 8.53 -23.87
N GLN A 250 -27.18 7.86 -24.48
CA GLN A 250 -26.25 8.35 -25.50
C GLN A 250 -25.33 9.49 -25.05
N ASN A 251 -24.04 9.16 -25.11
CA ASN A 251 -22.85 9.98 -24.97
C ASN A 251 -22.98 11.37 -25.58
N ASP A 252 -22.44 12.37 -24.89
CA ASP A 252 -21.69 13.47 -25.51
C ASP A 252 -20.66 14.02 -24.51
N ALA A 253 -19.49 14.33 -25.05
CA ALA A 253 -18.32 14.84 -24.35
C ALA A 253 -18.39 16.37 -24.13
N ASN A 254 -17.49 16.86 -23.26
CA ASN A 254 -17.02 18.24 -23.06
C ASN A 254 -17.89 19.20 -22.23
N ASN A 255 -17.52 19.38 -20.95
CA ASN A 255 -17.12 20.64 -20.31
C ASN A 255 -17.20 20.44 -18.79
N ILE A 256 -16.05 20.34 -18.11
CA ILE A 256 -15.99 20.48 -16.66
C ILE A 256 -15.42 21.86 -16.38
N ASP A 257 -16.31 22.70 -15.85
CA ASP A 257 -16.05 24.03 -15.30
C ASP A 257 -15.28 23.88 -13.99
N PHE A 258 -14.12 24.53 -13.85
CA PHE A 258 -13.14 24.30 -12.77
C PHE A 258 -13.11 25.45 -11.74
N ASP A 259 -14.25 26.10 -11.50
CA ASP A 259 -14.37 27.26 -10.59
C ASP A 259 -15.05 26.94 -9.24
N LEU A 260 -14.85 25.74 -8.69
CA LEU A 260 -15.41 25.31 -7.40
C LEU A 260 -14.39 24.68 -6.44
N PHE A 261 -13.17 25.22 -6.42
CA PHE A 261 -12.24 25.00 -5.30
C PHE A 261 -12.04 26.31 -4.54
N GLU A 262 -12.58 26.36 -3.33
CA GLU A 262 -12.21 27.39 -2.36
C GLU A 262 -10.71 27.29 -2.06
N PRO A 263 -10.00 28.41 -1.89
CA PRO A 263 -8.57 28.40 -1.63
C PRO A 263 -8.28 27.72 -0.29
N ILE A 264 -7.34 26.78 -0.32
CA ILE A 264 -6.78 26.13 0.88
C ILE A 264 -6.06 27.22 1.69
N ASP A 265 -6.42 27.34 2.97
CA ASP A 265 -5.75 28.26 3.91
C ASP A 265 -4.24 27.98 3.96
N PRO A 266 -3.39 29.03 3.98
CA PRO A 266 -1.95 28.84 4.12
C PRO A 266 -1.61 28.19 5.46
N LEU A 267 -0.74 27.19 5.41
CA LEU A 267 -0.17 26.54 6.59
C LEU A 267 0.49 27.58 7.52
N PRO A 268 0.37 27.42 8.85
CA PRO A 268 0.86 28.41 9.80
C PRO A 268 2.40 28.53 9.80
N GLU A 269 2.89 29.77 9.85
CA GLU A 269 4.29 30.20 9.63
C GLU A 269 5.34 29.70 10.64
N TRP A 270 5.01 28.79 11.57
CA TRP A 270 5.97 28.29 12.57
C TRP A 270 6.76 27.04 12.14
N ILE A 271 6.57 26.58 10.89
CA ILE A 271 7.38 25.50 10.27
C ILE A 271 8.35 26.11 9.23
N VAL A 272 9.15 27.11 9.62
CA VAL A 272 10.37 27.48 8.89
C VAL A 272 11.41 28.01 9.88
N SER A 273 12.24 27.15 10.47
CA SER A 273 13.55 27.55 11.00
C SER A 273 14.40 26.33 11.37
N THR A 274 15.10 25.76 10.38
CA THR A 274 16.43 25.23 10.63
C THR A 274 17.37 25.75 9.53
N HIS A 275 18.39 26.48 9.99
CA HIS A 275 19.43 27.08 9.18
C HIS A 275 20.19 26.01 8.39
N TYR A 276 20.13 26.10 7.06
CA TYR A 276 21.12 25.51 6.15
C TYR A 276 22.35 26.42 6.14
N ASN A 277 23.44 25.99 6.78
CA ASN A 277 24.75 26.57 6.57
C ASN A 277 25.43 25.86 5.41
N GLY A 278 25.88 26.66 4.45
CA GLY A 278 26.47 26.22 3.19
C GLY A 278 27.77 25.44 3.34
N TRP A 279 27.97 24.54 2.37
CA TRP A 279 29.25 23.94 2.07
C TRP A 279 29.78 24.59 0.79
N ASP A 280 30.78 25.45 0.97
CA ASP A 280 31.79 25.74 -0.03
C ASP A 280 33.08 25.04 0.41
N ILE A 281 33.79 24.50 -0.59
CA ILE A 281 35.03 23.69 -0.62
C ILE A 281 34.81 22.19 -0.76
#